data_AF-A0A5K1AJ32-F1
#
_entry.id   AF-A0A5K1AJ32-F1
#
_cell.length_a   1.000
_cell.length_b   1.000
_cell.length_c   1.000
_cell.angle_alpha   90.00
_cell.angle_beta   90.00
_cell.angle_gamma   90.00
#
_symmetry.space_group_name_H-M   'P 1'
#
loop_
_entity.id
_entity.type
_entity.pdbx_description
1 polymer ?
#
loop_
_entity_poly.entity_id
_entity_poly.type
_entity_poly.pdbx_seq_one_letter_code
_entity_poly.pdbx_strand_id
1 'polypeptide(L)' 'GFGSYLIAMDRRTYELIGEDNPGNRVEDIKNPSLGWMIGFMCVVSFLGLLSLVPLRK' A
#
# COMPACT_ATOMS: atom_id res chain seq x y z
N GLY A 1 -4.51 5.08 6.75
CA GLY A 1 -4.14 5.63 5.43
C GLY A 1 -3.25 4.64 4.70
N PHE A 2 -1.97 4.97 4.48
CA PHE A 2 -0.99 4.09 3.83
C PHE A 2 -0.40 3.03 4.78
N GLY A 3 0.06 3.44 5.97
CA GLY A 3 0.67 2.51 6.93
C GLY A 3 -0.29 1.41 7.41
N SER A 4 -1.57 1.75 7.59
CA SER A 4 -2.62 0.78 7.91
C SER A 4 -2.77 -0.29 6.83
N TYR A 5 -2.58 0.08 5.56
CA TYR A 5 -2.68 -0.83 4.40
C TYR A 5 -1.49 -1.79 4.35
N LEU A 6 -0.28 -1.29 4.65
CA LEU A 6 0.92 -2.13 4.74
C LEU A 6 0.83 -3.14 5.88
N ILE A 7 0.31 -2.72 7.04
CA ILE A 7 0.10 -3.62 8.19
C ILE A 7 -0.96 -4.67 7.87
N ALA A 8 -2.06 -4.30 7.20
CA ALA A 8 -3.12 -5.23 6.80
C ALA A 8 -2.67 -6.26 5.76
N MET A 9 -1.69 -5.92 4.91
CA MET A 9 -1.10 -6.84 3.93
C MET A 9 -0.07 -7.81 4.53
N ASP A 10 0.38 -7.59 5.77
CA ASP A 10 1.39 -8.43 6.42
C ASP A 10 0.78 -9.76 6.91
N ARG A 11 1.52 -10.85 6.68
CA ARG A 11 1.08 -12.20 7.05
C ARG A 11 0.82 -12.36 8.54
N ARG A 12 1.59 -11.71 9.42
CA ARG A 12 1.40 -11.81 10.87
C ARG A 12 0.09 -11.16 11.27
N THR A 13 -0.24 -10.02 10.67
CA THR A 13 -1.51 -9.35 10.92
C THR A 13 -2.68 -10.20 10.44
N TYR A 14 -2.57 -10.83 9.27
CA TYR A 14 -3.58 -11.77 8.76
C TYR A 14 -3.84 -12.93 9.75
N GLU A 15 -2.78 -13.55 10.25
CA GLU A 15 -2.86 -14.65 11.20
C GLU A 15 -3.43 -14.22 12.57
N LEU A 16 -3.13 -12.98 13.00
CA LEU A 16 -3.65 -12.40 14.24
C LEU A 16 -5.12 -12.00 14.16
N ILE A 17 -5.58 -11.53 13.00
CA ILE A 17 -6.98 -11.20 12.76
C ILE A 17 -7.78 -12.50 12.71
N GLY A 18 -7.30 -13.51 11.97
CA GLY A 18 -7.93 -14.81 11.84
C GLY A 18 -8.78 -14.94 10.57
N GLU A 19 -8.82 -16.15 10.01
CA GLU A 19 -9.46 -16.49 8.72
C GLU A 19 -10.98 -16.26 8.70
N ASP A 20 -11.64 -16.34 9.85
CA ASP A 20 -13.09 -16.15 9.98
C ASP A 20 -13.54 -14.69 9.88
N ASN A 21 -12.61 -13.73 9.76
CA ASN A 21 -13.00 -12.32 9.66
C ASN A 21 -13.50 -11.99 8.26
N PRO A 22 -14.72 -11.43 8.13
CA PRO A 22 -15.25 -11.02 6.85
C PRO A 22 -14.35 -9.95 6.22
N GLY A 23 -13.71 -10.29 5.10
CA GLY A 23 -12.80 -9.40 4.36
C GLY A 23 -11.31 -9.66 4.59
N ASN A 24 -10.91 -10.65 5.41
CA ASN A 24 -9.51 -11.05 5.61
C ASN A 24 -9.16 -12.23 4.69
N ARG A 25 -8.85 -11.99 3.41
CA ARG A 25 -8.62 -13.05 2.42
C ARG A 25 -7.12 -13.32 2.26
N VAL A 26 -6.73 -14.59 2.06
CA VAL A 26 -5.32 -14.99 1.82
C VAL A 26 -4.69 -14.21 0.65
N GLU A 27 -5.50 -13.90 -0.36
CA GLU A 27 -5.08 -13.16 -1.56
C GLU A 27 -4.75 -11.68 -1.31
N ASP A 28 -5.17 -11.14 -0.18
CA ASP A 28 -4.84 -9.79 0.28
C ASP A 28 -3.48 -9.73 0.99
N ILE A 29 -2.92 -10.89 1.36
CA ILE A 29 -1.57 -10.98 1.95
C ILE A 29 -0.54 -10.75 0.85
N LYS A 30 0.09 -9.58 0.87
CA LYS A 30 1.23 -9.26 0.03
C LYS A 30 2.27 -8.59 0.90
N ASN A 31 3.29 -9.33 1.33
CA ASN A 31 4.43 -8.74 2.04
C ASN A 31 5.05 -7.65 1.14
N PRO A 32 4.78 -6.37 1.42
CA PRO A 32 5.18 -5.31 0.52
C PRO A 32 6.69 -5.23 0.61
N SER A 33 7.38 -5.58 -0.47
CA SER A 33 8.83 -5.57 -0.47
C SER A 33 9.31 -4.13 -0.26
N LEU A 34 10.40 -3.97 0.49
CA LEU A 34 10.94 -2.66 0.84
C LEU A 34 11.24 -1.82 -0.42
N GLY A 35 11.66 -2.47 -1.51
CA GLY A 35 11.82 -1.84 -2.82
C GLY A 35 10.52 -1.34 -3.46
N TRP A 36 9.41 -2.06 -3.30
CA TRP A 36 8.10 -1.63 -3.83
C TRP A 36 7.57 -0.40 -3.08
N MET A 37 7.74 -0.38 -1.75
CA MET A 37 7.39 0.78 -0.92
C MET A 37 8.21 2.02 -1.30
N ILE A 38 9.52 1.87 -1.51
CA ILE A 38 10.39 2.96 -1.97
C ILE A 38 9.95 3.44 -3.36
N GLY A 39 9.72 2.53 -4.31
CA GLY A 39 9.26 2.87 -5.65
C GLY A 39 7.93 3.65 -5.64
N PHE A 40 6.96 3.18 -4.86
CA PHE A 40 5.67 3.86 -4.70
C PHE A 40 5.83 5.26 -4.10
N MET A 41 6.60 5.41 -3.01
CA MET A 41 6.85 6.72 -2.39
C MET A 41 7.56 7.69 -3.34
N CYS A 42 8.52 7.21 -4.14
CA CYS A 42 9.15 8.01 -5.19
C CYS A 42 8.10 8.51 -6.18
N VAL A 43 7.28 7.63 -6.76
CA VAL A 43 6.28 8.00 -7.77
C VAL A 43 5.24 8.98 -7.23
N VAL A 44 4.69 8.74 -6.04
CA VAL A 44 3.68 9.62 -5.43
C VAL A 44 4.25 11.00 -5.09
N SER A 45 5.52 11.10 -4.69
CA SER A 45 6.17 12.39 -4.41
C SER A 45 6.26 13.29 -5.66
N PHE A 46 6.45 12.69 -6.84
CA PHE A 46 6.52 13.44 -8.10
C PHE A 46 5.16 13.66 -8.75
N LEU A 47 4.13 12.86 -8.41
CA LEU A 47 2.80 12.99 -8.99
C LEU A 47 2.20 14.40 -8.80
N GLY A 48 2.35 15.00 -7.61
CA GLY A 48 1.87 16.37 -7.36
C GLY A 48 2.60 17.44 -8.19
N LEU A 49 3.92 17.27 -8.38
CA LEU A 49 4.72 18.16 -9.21
C LEU A 49 4.38 18.00 -10.69
N LEU A 50 4.27 16.76 -11.16
CA LEU A 50 3.93 16.42 -12.54
C LEU A 50 2.48 16.74 -12.88
N SER A 51 1.55 16.73 -11.93
CA SER A 51 0.16 17.18 -12.17
C SER A 51 0.06 18.68 -12.36
N LEU A 52 0.92 19.47 -11.69
CA LEU A 52 0.88 20.94 -11.79
C LEU A 52 1.41 21.47 -13.13
N VAL A 53 2.36 20.75 -13.74
CA VAL A 53 3.05 21.13 -14.99
C VAL A 53 2.17 21.17 -16.25
N PRO A 54 1.18 20.26 -16.46
CA PRO A 54 0.25 20.33 -17.57
C PRO A 54 -0.99 21.19 -17.28
N LEU A 55 -1.38 21.38 -16.00
CA LEU A 55 -2.55 22.18 -15.59
C LEU A 55 -2.36 23.71 -15.72
N ARG A 56 -1.12 24.15 -15.95
CA ARG A 56 -0.75 25.57 -16.16
C ARG A 56 -0.94 26.05 -17.60
N LYS A 57 -1.71 25.34 -18.42
CA LYS A 57 -2.14 25.76 -19.75
C LYS A 57 -3.65 25.76 -19.86
#